data_AF-A0A3D0Y2E8-F1
#
_entry.id   AF-A0A3D0Y2E8-F1
#
_cell.length_a   1.000
_cell.length_b   1.000
_cell.length_c   1.000
_cell.angle_alpha   90.00
_cell.angle_beta   90.00
_cell.angle_gamma   90.00
#
_symmetry.space_group_name_H-M   'P 1'
#
loop_
_entity.id
_entity.type
_entity.pdbx_description
1 polymer ?
#
loop_
_entity_poly.entity_id
_entity_poly.type
_entity_poly.pdbx_seq_one_letter_code
_entity_poly.pdbx_strand_id
1 'polypeptide(L)'
;MTNQELLQKMKEDMEMRGFSHWTKESYELKAKDVIRYFKKPMEEVTIEELRKILLKYLKEERKLSERSVNYYNSVIRFMYEVTMDKLINKKQLPMYRKYLFYDKKIKLSNLVGSNL
;
A
#
# COMPACT_ATOMS: atom_id res chain seq x y z
N MET A 1 13.51 -9.74 -14.36
CA MET A 1 12.20 -9.86 -15.02
C MET A 1 11.76 -8.52 -15.58
N THR A 2 11.01 -8.51 -16.68
CA THR A 2 10.40 -7.28 -17.21
C THR A 2 9.19 -6.87 -16.35
N ASN A 3 8.78 -5.60 -16.44
CA ASN A 3 7.60 -5.14 -15.71
C ASN A 3 6.29 -5.84 -16.16
N GLN A 4 6.23 -6.36 -17.40
CA GLN A 4 5.10 -7.15 -17.88
C GLN A 4 5.09 -8.55 -17.26
N GLU A 5 6.26 -9.22 -17.23
CA GLU A 5 6.43 -10.51 -16.55
C GLU A 5 6.10 -10.40 -15.06
N LEU A 6 6.52 -9.30 -14.42
CA LEU A 6 6.20 -9.00 -13.03
C LEU A 6 4.68 -8.94 -12.78
N LEU A 7 3.94 -8.24 -13.63
CA LEU A 7 2.47 -8.12 -13.50
C LEU A 7 1.78 -9.46 -13.72
N GLN A 8 2.25 -10.24 -14.69
CA GLN A 8 1.71 -11.57 -14.97
C GLN A 8 1.94 -12.51 -13.78
N LYS A 9 3.18 -12.57 -13.28
CA LYS A 9 3.51 -13.37 -12.10
C LYS A 9 2.72 -12.90 -10.86
N MET A 10 2.58 -11.60 -10.67
CA MET A 10 1.80 -11.04 -9.56
C MET A 10 0.33 -11.49 -9.62
N LYS A 11 -0.25 -11.59 -10.82
CA LYS A 11 -1.61 -12.10 -11.00
C LYS A 11 -1.72 -13.58 -10.64
N GLU A 12 -0.76 -14.39 -11.05
CA GLU A 12 -0.67 -15.82 -10.69
C GLU A 12 -0.49 -16.01 -9.18
N ASP A 13 0.38 -15.23 -8.55
CA ASP A 13 0.59 -15.24 -7.09
C ASP A 13 -0.69 -14.88 -6.32
N MET A 14 -1.49 -13.94 -6.83
CA MET A 14 -2.78 -13.60 -6.26
C MET A 14 -3.83 -14.72 -6.46
N GLU A 15 -3.80 -15.42 -7.60
CA GLU A 15 -4.66 -16.57 -7.87
C GLU A 15 -4.38 -17.71 -6.90
N MET A 16 -3.10 -18.08 -6.73
CA MET A 16 -2.68 -19.13 -5.80
C MET A 16 -3.07 -18.84 -4.35
N ARG A 17 -3.17 -17.56 -3.98
CA ARG A 17 -3.59 -17.10 -2.65
C ARG A 17 -5.11 -16.96 -2.49
N GLY A 18 -5.89 -17.26 -3.53
CA GLY A 18 -7.35 -17.19 -3.49
C GLY A 18 -7.90 -15.77 -3.38
N PHE A 19 -7.23 -14.78 -3.97
CA PHE A 19 -7.72 -13.40 -3.95
C PHE A 19 -9.00 -13.26 -4.78
N SER A 20 -9.95 -12.46 -4.28
CA SER A 20 -11.16 -12.14 -5.03
C SER A 20 -10.84 -11.43 -6.35
N HIS A 21 -11.75 -11.53 -7.33
CA HIS A 21 -11.62 -10.83 -8.61
C HIS A 21 -11.38 -9.32 -8.41
N TRP A 22 -12.18 -8.67 -7.58
CA TRP A 22 -12.07 -7.24 -7.27
C TRP A 22 -10.73 -6.86 -6.61
N THR A 23 -10.19 -7.76 -5.77
CA THR A 23 -8.87 -7.56 -5.16
C THR A 23 -7.78 -7.64 -6.22
N LYS A 24 -7.82 -8.65 -7.10
CA LYS A 24 -6.85 -8.81 -8.19
C LYS A 24 -6.81 -7.58 -9.10
N GLU A 25 -7.98 -7.12 -9.58
CA GLU A 25 -8.07 -5.93 -10.43
C GLU A 25 -7.53 -4.67 -9.73
N SER A 26 -7.92 -4.47 -8.46
CA SER A 26 -7.48 -3.32 -7.69
C SER A 26 -5.98 -3.30 -7.41
N TYR A 27 -5.36 -4.47 -7.22
CA TYR A 27 -3.92 -4.63 -7.06
C TYR A 27 -3.19 -4.38 -8.38
N GLU A 28 -3.68 -4.98 -9.47
CA GLU A 28 -3.10 -4.83 -10.82
C GLU A 28 -3.10 -3.35 -11.28
N LEU A 29 -4.22 -2.64 -11.08
CA LEU A 29 -4.32 -1.21 -11.43
C LEU A 29 -3.24 -0.38 -10.71
N LYS A 30 -3.06 -0.61 -9.41
CA LYS A 30 -2.08 0.13 -8.59
C LYS A 30 -0.66 -0.26 -8.92
N ALA A 31 -0.41 -1.54 -9.19
CA ALA A 31 0.90 -2.01 -9.66
C ALA A 31 1.29 -1.33 -10.98
N LYS A 32 0.36 -1.27 -11.95
CA LYS A 32 0.56 -0.57 -13.22
C LYS A 32 0.83 0.93 -13.03
N ASP A 33 0.14 1.58 -12.09
CA ASP A 33 0.36 3.00 -11.77
C ASP A 33 1.77 3.25 -11.21
N VAL A 34 2.23 2.41 -10.28
CA VAL A 34 3.59 2.47 -9.70
C VAL A 34 4.66 2.20 -10.75
N ILE A 35 4.48 1.17 -11.58
CA ILE A 35 5.41 0.82 -12.68
C ILE A 35 5.54 1.99 -13.66
N ARG A 36 4.42 2.61 -14.03
CA ARG A 36 4.39 3.76 -14.95
C ARG A 36 5.11 4.98 -14.39
N TYR A 37 5.03 5.19 -13.08
CA TYR A 37 5.73 6.30 -12.42
C TYR A 37 7.26 6.16 -12.53
N PHE A 38 7.80 4.97 -12.25
CA PHE A 38 9.26 4.79 -12.21
C PHE A 38 9.92 4.70 -13.58
N LYS A 39 9.21 4.24 -14.62
CA LYS A 39 9.73 4.10 -16.00
C LYS A 39 11.05 3.31 -16.10
N LYS A 40 11.33 2.46 -15.12
CA LYS A 40 12.48 1.56 -15.04
C LYS A 40 12.03 0.20 -14.49
N PRO A 41 12.85 -0.86 -14.57
CA PRO A 41 12.52 -2.13 -13.94
C PRO A 41 12.27 -1.94 -12.44
N MET A 42 11.17 -2.49 -11.92
CA MET A 42 10.88 -2.42 -10.48
C MET A 42 11.98 -3.09 -9.63
N GLU A 43 12.74 -4.01 -10.22
CA GLU A 43 13.91 -4.63 -9.61
C GLU A 43 15.02 -3.65 -9.23
N GLU A 44 15.12 -2.51 -9.91
CA GLU A 44 16.13 -1.47 -9.72
C GLU A 44 15.63 -0.29 -8.87
N VAL A 45 14.35 -0.31 -8.47
CA VAL A 45 13.77 0.73 -7.62
C VAL A 45 14.20 0.47 -6.17
N THR A 46 14.83 1.48 -5.58
CA THR A 46 15.36 1.43 -4.21
C THR A 46 14.28 1.70 -3.16
N ILE A 47 14.55 1.33 -1.90
CA ILE A 47 13.64 1.61 -0.77
C ILE A 47 13.38 3.12 -0.62
N GLU A 48 14.38 3.97 -0.83
CA GLU A 48 14.20 5.43 -0.73
C GLU A 48 13.31 5.98 -1.85
N GLU A 49 13.40 5.40 -3.05
CA GLU A 49 12.48 5.72 -4.14
C GLU A 49 11.04 5.27 -3.84
N LEU A 50 10.87 4.08 -3.25
CA LEU A 50 9.56 3.61 -2.75
C LEU A 50 8.99 4.51 -1.65
N ARG A 51 9.83 5.05 -0.77
CA ARG A 51 9.41 6.04 0.25
C ARG A 51 8.95 7.33 -0.42
N LYS A 52 9.70 7.80 -1.42
CA LYS A 52 9.40 9.04 -2.16
C LYS A 52 8.07 8.96 -2.90
N ILE A 53 7.75 7.84 -3.56
CA ILE A 53 6.45 7.71 -4.25
C ILE A 53 5.28 7.70 -3.24
N LEU A 54 5.41 7.01 -2.10
CA LEU A 54 4.35 6.97 -1.09
C LEU A 54 4.09 8.36 -0.46
N LEU A 55 5.16 9.08 -0.11
CA LEU A 55 5.05 10.37 0.59
C LEU A 55 4.85 11.56 -0.37
N LYS A 56 5.75 11.75 -1.34
CA LYS A 56 5.71 12.93 -2.21
C LYS A 56 4.64 12.77 -3.27
N TYR A 57 4.72 11.70 -4.07
CA TYR A 57 3.82 11.56 -5.21
C TYR A 57 2.37 11.25 -4.81
N LEU A 58 2.13 10.19 -4.03
CA LEU A 58 0.77 9.75 -3.73
C LEU A 58 0.09 10.64 -2.68
N LYS A 59 0.81 11.04 -1.62
CA LYS A 59 0.23 11.80 -0.52
C LYS A 59 0.25 13.31 -0.76
N GLU A 60 1.37 13.91 -1.16
CA GLU A 60 1.47 15.37 -1.30
C GLU A 60 0.94 15.86 -2.65
N GLU A 61 1.41 15.27 -3.76
CA GLU A 61 1.06 15.72 -5.11
C GLU A 61 -0.35 15.28 -5.51
N ARG A 62 -0.66 13.98 -5.39
CA ARG A 62 -1.98 13.42 -5.73
C ARG A 62 -3.03 13.57 -4.62
N LYS A 63 -2.63 14.01 -3.42
CA LYS A 63 -3.51 14.24 -2.27
C LYS A 63 -4.40 13.05 -1.91
N LEU A 64 -3.89 11.83 -2.09
CA LEU A 64 -4.66 10.62 -1.78
C LEU A 64 -4.90 10.49 -0.27
N SER A 65 -6.02 9.84 0.08
CA SER A 65 -6.32 9.51 1.47
C SER A 65 -5.26 8.58 2.06
N GLU A 66 -5.06 8.62 3.38
CA GLU A 66 -4.13 7.71 4.07
C GLU A 66 -4.46 6.25 3.80
N ARG A 67 -5.76 5.91 3.72
CA ARG A 67 -6.22 4.57 3.37
C ARG A 67 -5.77 4.18 1.96
N SER A 68 -5.89 5.09 1.00
CA SER A 68 -5.44 4.86 -0.37
C SER A 68 -3.92 4.69 -0.43
N VAL A 69 -3.13 5.53 0.24
CA VAL A 69 -1.67 5.40 0.27
C VAL A 69 -1.23 4.10 0.93
N ASN A 70 -1.86 3.70 2.03
CA ASN A 70 -1.65 2.38 2.65
C ASN A 70 -1.97 1.24 1.69
N TYR A 71 -2.99 1.41 0.84
CA TYR A 71 -3.31 0.40 -0.16
C TYR A 71 -2.20 0.27 -1.22
N TYR A 72 -1.66 1.38 -1.71
CA TYR A 72 -0.47 1.35 -2.57
C TYR A 72 0.72 0.70 -1.87
N ASN A 73 0.96 1.00 -0.59
CA ASN A 73 2.03 0.38 0.20
C ASN A 73 1.85 -1.15 0.29
N SER A 74 0.63 -1.65 0.51
CA SER A 74 0.35 -3.09 0.50
C SER A 74 0.62 -3.73 -0.86
N VAL A 75 0.27 -3.06 -1.96
CA VAL A 75 0.54 -3.54 -3.33
C VAL A 75 2.04 -3.60 -3.60
N ILE A 76 2.79 -2.56 -3.22
CA ILE A 76 4.25 -2.52 -3.35
C ILE A 76 4.88 -3.66 -2.53
N ARG A 77 4.47 -3.83 -1.27
CA ARG A 77 5.00 -4.93 -0.44
C ARG A 77 4.70 -6.29 -1.02
N PHE A 78 3.50 -6.52 -1.55
CA PHE A 78 3.15 -7.78 -2.22
C PHE A 78 4.04 -8.03 -3.44
N MET A 79 4.18 -7.02 -4.31
CA MET A 79 5.01 -7.10 -5.51
C MET A 79 6.45 -7.50 -5.19
N TYR A 80 7.05 -6.91 -4.15
CA TYR A 80 8.44 -7.23 -3.80
C TYR A 80 8.57 -8.52 -2.99
N GLU A 81 7.84 -8.66 -1.88
CA GLU A 81 8.04 -9.77 -0.94
C GLU A 81 7.47 -11.09 -1.47
N VAL A 82 6.41 -11.06 -2.27
CA VAL A 82 5.77 -12.27 -2.79
C VAL A 82 6.18 -12.51 -4.23
N THR A 83 6.05 -11.50 -5.09
CA THR A 83 6.25 -11.72 -6.51
C THR A 83 7.71 -11.76 -6.90
N MET A 84 8.54 -10.88 -6.37
CA MET A 84 9.98 -10.82 -6.68
C MET A 84 10.86 -11.55 -5.67
N ASP A 85 10.29 -12.05 -4.57
CA ASP A 85 11.01 -12.64 -3.44
C ASP A 85 12.16 -11.72 -2.91
N LYS A 86 11.89 -10.41 -2.86
CA LYS A 86 12.81 -9.40 -2.34
C LYS A 86 12.33 -8.89 -0.99
N LEU A 87 13.15 -9.11 0.03
CA LEU A 87 12.85 -8.66 1.38
C LEU A 87 12.86 -7.13 1.48
N ILE A 88 11.75 -6.54 1.92
CA ILE A 88 11.65 -5.11 2.21
C ILE A 88 11.70 -4.87 3.71
N ASN A 89 12.45 -3.87 4.13
CA ASN A 89 12.38 -3.37 5.51
C ASN A 89 11.06 -2.62 5.76
N LYS A 90 10.07 -3.34 6.33
CA LYS A 90 8.75 -2.79 6.67
C LYS A 90 8.80 -1.58 7.60
N LYS A 91 9.86 -1.41 8.39
CA LYS A 91 10.06 -0.24 9.27
C LYS A 91 10.36 1.02 8.45
N GLN A 92 11.00 0.87 7.28
CA GLN A 92 11.30 1.94 6.35
C GLN A 92 10.12 2.26 5.41
N LEU A 93 9.13 1.37 5.25
CA LEU A 93 7.89 1.65 4.52
C LEU A 93 6.67 1.58 5.46
N PRO A 94 6.58 2.38 6.53
CA PRO A 94 5.50 2.23 7.50
C PRO A 94 4.13 2.53 6.86
N MET A 95 3.10 1.80 7.30
CA MET A 95 1.72 2.19 7.01
C MET A 95 1.34 3.39 7.88
N TYR A 96 0.60 4.34 7.32
CA TYR A 96 -0.07 5.39 8.08
C TYR A 96 -0.99 4.74 9.11
N ARG A 97 -0.77 5.07 10.39
CA ARG A 97 -1.66 4.67 11.48
C ARG A 97 -2.48 5.88 11.89
N LYS A 98 -3.80 5.79 11.75
CA LYS A 98 -4.70 6.74 12.41
C LYS A 98 -4.61 6.47 13.91
N TYR A 99 -3.97 7.35 14.67
CA TYR A 99 -4.08 7.29 16.12
C TYR A 99 -5.55 7.60 16.50
N LEU A 100 -6.26 6.60 17.02
CA LEU A 100 -7.65 6.72 17.49
C LEU A 100 -7.77 7.52 18.80
N PHE A 101 -7.05 8.64 18.94
CA PHE A 101 -7.19 9.49 20.13
C PHE A 101 -8.56 10.19 20.19
N TYR A 102 -9.26 10.32 19.05
CA TYR A 102 -10.54 11.03 18.96
C TYR A 102 -11.75 10.22 19.49
N ASP A 103 -11.77 8.90 19.34
CA ASP A 103 -12.92 8.06 19.75
C ASP A 103 -13.00 7.80 21.26
N LYS A 104 -11.87 7.90 21.98
CA LYS A 104 -11.86 7.71 23.44
C LYS A 104 -12.55 8.85 24.19
N LYS A 105 -12.41 10.10 23.73
CA LYS A 105 -13.06 11.26 24.39
C LYS A 105 -14.59 11.22 24.27
N ILE A 106 -15.13 10.80 23.13
CA ILE A 106 -16.58 10.70 22.91
C ILE A 106 -17.19 9.55 23.75
N LYS A 107 -16.49 8.42 23.87
CA LYS A 107 -16.93 7.35 24.79
C LYS A 107 -16.87 7.79 26.25
N LEU A 108 -15.82 8.49 26.69
CA LEU A 108 -15.73 8.98 28.07
C LEU A 108 -16.78 10.06 28.39
N SER A 109 -17.08 10.98 27.48
CA SER A 109 -18.14 11.99 27.71
C SER A 109 -19.53 11.37 27.83
N ASN A 110 -19.82 10.32 27.07
CA ASN A 110 -21.12 9.64 27.10
C ASN A 110 -21.30 8.69 28.30
N LEU A 111 -20.21 8.25 28.92
CA LEU A 111 -20.21 7.46 30.16
C LEU A 111 -20.39 8.34 31.42
N VAL A 112 -20.01 9.62 31.36
CA VAL A 112 -20.09 10.54 32.50
C VAL A 112 -21.41 11.34 32.51
N GLY A 113 -22.09 11.46 31.36
CA GLY A 113 -23.34 12.22 31.21
C GLY A 113 -24.65 11.48 31.53
N SER A 114 -24.62 10.29 32.14
CA SER A 114 -25.81 9.48 32.46
C SER A 114 -26.10 9.31 33.96
N ASN A 115 -25.46 10.12 34.81
CA ASN A 115 -25.76 10.21 36.24
C ASN A 115 -26.04 11.67 36.64
N LEU A 116 -27.19 12.19 36.24
CA LEU A 116 -27.87 13.35 36.86
C LEU A 116 -29.38 13.14 36.77
#